data_AF-A0A954H5X3-F1
#
_entry.id   AF-A0A954H5X3-F1
#
_cell.length_a   1.000
_cell.length_b   1.000
_cell.length_c   1.000
_cell.angle_alpha   90.00
_cell.angle_beta   90.00
_cell.angle_gamma   90.00
#
_symmetry.space_group_name_H-M   'P 1'
#
loop_
_entity.id
_entity.type
_entity.pdbx_description
1 polymer ?
#
loop_
_entity_poly.entity_id
_entity_poly.type
_entity_poly.pdbx_seq_one_letter_code
_entity_poly.pdbx_strand_id
1 'polypeptide(L)'
;GVSGGDMAAAIAAGNPAIAKAHPSHPRTTQLLAEAALEAIEASDVPQAMVQMFYHTSNENGVKLVSYPITGATGFTGSRIGGMALKAAADAAGKPIYLEMSSVNPIVILPGTLQERLDDVAQELFASCTLGAGQFCTNPGLVLMLDTAETQPFIHQVETLFEGSDPGLLLN
;
A
#
# COMPACT_ATOMS: atom_id res chain seq x y z
N GLY A 1 5.68 -5.23 -2.21
CA GLY A 1 6.98 -5.95 -2.22
C GLY A 1 8.10 -4.92 -2.20
N VAL A 2 9.30 -5.30 -1.75
CA VAL A 2 10.42 -4.34 -1.61
C VAL A 2 11.04 -3.87 -2.92
N SER A 3 10.89 -4.64 -4.00
CA SER A 3 11.26 -4.22 -5.37
C SER A 3 10.08 -3.56 -6.09
N GLY A 4 9.37 -2.69 -5.38
CA GLY A 4 8.22 -1.94 -5.87
C GLY A 4 8.58 -0.57 -6.44
N GLY A 5 7.57 0.30 -6.56
CA GLY A 5 7.71 1.65 -7.12
C GLY A 5 8.79 2.49 -6.45
N ASP A 6 8.86 2.49 -5.11
CA ASP A 6 9.85 3.26 -4.36
C ASP A 6 11.29 2.87 -4.70
N MET A 7 11.58 1.57 -4.78
CA MET A 7 12.92 1.08 -5.14
C MET A 7 13.25 1.42 -6.59
N ALA A 8 12.32 1.18 -7.51
CA ALA A 8 12.51 1.50 -8.92
C ALA A 8 12.77 3.00 -9.13
N ALA A 9 12.00 3.87 -8.47
CA ALA A 9 12.17 5.31 -8.52
C ALA A 9 13.50 5.77 -7.92
N ALA A 10 13.91 5.20 -6.78
CA ALA A 10 15.21 5.50 -6.16
C ALA A 10 16.37 5.17 -7.10
N ILE A 11 16.35 3.96 -7.68
CA ILE A 11 17.36 3.48 -8.63
C ILE A 11 17.39 4.35 -9.89
N ALA A 12 16.23 4.66 -10.48
CA ALA A 12 16.12 5.50 -11.66
C ALA A 12 16.63 6.93 -11.42
N ALA A 13 16.49 7.44 -10.20
CA ALA A 13 17.05 8.71 -9.77
C ALA A 13 18.55 8.65 -9.42
N GLY A 14 19.21 7.49 -9.57
CA GLY A 14 20.63 7.30 -9.31
C GLY A 14 20.98 7.04 -7.84
N ASN A 15 20.02 6.66 -7.01
CA ASN A 15 20.25 6.38 -5.59
C ASN A 15 20.36 4.87 -5.33
N PRO A 16 21.40 4.39 -4.63
CA PRO A 16 21.41 3.04 -4.08
C PRO A 16 20.23 2.83 -3.13
N ALA A 17 19.58 1.68 -3.23
CA ALA A 17 18.40 1.34 -2.45
C ALA A 17 18.70 0.23 -1.44
N ILE A 18 18.39 0.48 -0.16
CA ILE A 18 18.44 -0.53 0.90
C ILE A 18 17.01 -0.86 1.33
N ALA A 19 16.59 -2.09 1.07
CA ALA A 19 15.22 -2.56 1.30
C ALA A 19 15.13 -3.44 2.55
N LYS A 20 14.19 -3.10 3.45
CA LYS A 20 13.79 -3.94 4.57
C LYS A 20 12.66 -4.88 4.13
N ALA A 21 12.91 -6.18 4.13
CA ALA A 21 11.91 -7.18 3.73
C ALA A 21 10.70 -7.22 4.69
N HIS A 22 9.48 -7.32 4.14
CA HIS A 22 8.28 -7.57 4.93
C HIS A 22 8.21 -9.05 5.35
N PRO A 23 7.89 -9.36 6.61
CA PRO A 23 7.90 -10.73 7.12
C PRO A 23 6.82 -11.65 6.53
N SER A 24 5.71 -11.10 6.02
CA SER A 24 4.59 -11.90 5.44
C SER A 24 4.87 -12.55 4.10
N HIS A 25 5.95 -12.18 3.41
CA HIS A 25 6.26 -12.73 2.08
C HIS A 25 7.77 -12.91 1.85
N PRO A 26 8.47 -13.67 2.73
CA PRO A 26 9.93 -13.73 2.73
C PRO A 26 10.47 -14.39 1.46
N ARG A 27 9.82 -15.45 0.97
CA ARG A 27 10.24 -16.15 -0.25
C ARG A 27 10.05 -15.30 -1.50
N THR A 28 8.94 -14.57 -1.61
CA THR A 28 8.71 -13.62 -2.71
C THR A 28 9.78 -12.54 -2.71
N THR A 29 10.08 -11.97 -1.55
CA THR A 29 11.14 -10.98 -1.40
C THR A 29 12.51 -11.54 -1.78
N GLN A 30 12.80 -12.79 -1.44
CA GLN A 30 14.06 -13.46 -1.79
C GLN A 30 14.23 -13.60 -3.30
N LEU A 31 13.22 -14.11 -4.00
CA LEU A 31 13.28 -14.26 -5.46
C LEU A 31 13.52 -12.92 -6.17
N LEU A 32 12.92 -11.84 -5.65
CA LEU A 32 13.15 -10.49 -6.17
C LEU A 32 14.58 -9.99 -5.89
N ALA A 33 15.18 -10.36 -4.75
CA ALA A 33 16.57 -10.04 -4.43
C ALA A 33 17.56 -10.77 -5.35
N GLU A 34 17.30 -12.06 -5.59
CA GLU A 34 18.10 -12.90 -6.49
C GLU A 34 18.07 -12.32 -7.92
N ALA A 35 16.89 -11.96 -8.43
CA ALA A 35 16.76 -11.30 -9.73
C ALA A 35 17.45 -9.93 -9.79
N ALA A 36 17.40 -9.14 -8.71
CA ALA A 36 18.11 -7.86 -8.64
C ALA A 36 19.63 -8.05 -8.64
N LEU A 37 20.13 -9.07 -7.96
CA LEU A 37 21.56 -9.42 -7.95
C LEU A 37 22.03 -9.82 -9.35
N GLU A 38 21.31 -10.73 -10.02
CA GLU A 38 21.61 -11.14 -11.40
C GLU A 38 21.68 -9.93 -12.35
N ALA A 39 20.74 -8.98 -12.21
CA ALA A 39 20.72 -7.76 -13.01
C ALA A 39 21.90 -6.83 -12.72
N ILE A 40 22.33 -6.71 -11.45
CA ILE A 40 23.51 -5.94 -11.05
C ILE A 40 24.78 -6.58 -11.61
N GLU A 41 24.92 -7.91 -11.53
CA GLU A 41 26.08 -8.64 -12.06
C GLU A 41 26.19 -8.54 -13.59
N ALA A 42 25.06 -8.43 -14.29
CA ALA A 42 25.00 -8.24 -15.73
C ALA A 42 25.18 -6.78 -16.19
N SER A 43 25.28 -5.82 -15.26
CA SER A 43 25.32 -4.38 -15.53
C SER A 43 26.60 -3.72 -15.01
N ASP A 44 26.89 -2.51 -15.48
CA ASP A 44 28.05 -1.71 -15.01
C ASP A 44 27.68 -0.78 -13.83
N VAL A 45 26.83 -1.25 -12.92
CA VAL A 45 26.41 -0.50 -11.72
C VAL A 45 27.17 -0.97 -10.48
N PRO A 46 27.30 -0.13 -9.44
CA PRO A 46 27.94 -0.56 -8.20
C PRO A 46 27.24 -1.80 -7.60
N GLN A 47 28.02 -2.76 -7.09
CA GLN A 47 27.48 -3.97 -6.44
C GLN A 47 26.52 -3.66 -5.29
N ALA A 48 26.71 -2.53 -4.62
CA ALA A 48 25.86 -2.07 -3.51
C ALA A 48 24.60 -1.31 -3.95
N MET A 49 24.27 -1.29 -5.27
CA MET A 49 23.14 -0.53 -5.82
C MET A 49 21.80 -0.99 -5.22
N VAL A 50 21.63 -2.28 -5.00
CA VAL A 50 20.48 -2.84 -4.29
C VAL A 50 20.98 -3.71 -3.16
N GLN A 51 20.50 -3.42 -1.96
CA GLN A 51 20.77 -4.22 -0.77
C GLN A 51 19.44 -4.56 -0.10
N MET A 52 19.34 -5.77 0.43
CA MET A 52 18.11 -6.25 1.05
C MET A 52 18.42 -7.00 2.33
N PHE A 53 17.63 -6.77 3.37
CA PHE A 53 17.81 -7.43 4.65
C PHE A 53 16.48 -7.88 5.26
N TYR A 54 16.55 -8.93 6.08
CA TYR A 54 15.40 -9.59 6.70
C TYR A 54 15.43 -9.47 8.23
N HIS A 55 14.34 -9.89 8.88
CA HIS A 55 14.27 -10.13 10.33
C HIS A 55 14.80 -8.97 11.19
N THR A 56 14.38 -7.76 10.86
CA THR A 56 14.80 -6.55 11.58
C THR A 56 13.78 -6.18 12.64
N SER A 57 14.27 -5.86 13.84
CA SER A 57 13.43 -5.29 14.90
C SER A 57 12.90 -3.91 14.49
N ASN A 58 11.74 -3.53 15.03
CA ASN A 58 11.18 -2.20 14.79
C ASN A 58 12.16 -1.09 15.23
N GLU A 59 12.88 -1.29 16.33
CA GLU A 59 13.90 -0.38 16.82
C GLU A 59 15.01 -0.12 15.78
N ASN A 60 15.49 -1.18 15.11
CA ASN A 60 16.50 -1.03 14.08
C ASN A 60 15.94 -0.35 12.81
N GLY A 61 14.65 -0.53 12.50
CA GLY A 61 13.98 0.24 11.44
C GLY A 61 13.96 1.74 11.75
N VAL A 62 13.64 2.12 12.99
CA VAL A 62 13.66 3.51 13.46
C VAL A 62 15.09 4.11 13.42
N LYS A 63 16.10 3.32 13.77
CA LYS A 63 17.51 3.74 13.63
C LYS A 63 17.91 3.95 12.18
N LEU A 64 17.45 3.08 11.27
CA LEU A 64 17.83 3.15 9.85
C LEU A 64 17.34 4.46 9.18
N VAL A 65 16.09 4.86 9.43
CA VAL A 65 15.52 6.06 8.79
C VAL A 65 16.16 7.37 9.26
N SER A 66 16.82 7.35 10.42
CA SER A 66 17.54 8.49 11.01
C SER A 66 19.06 8.39 10.83
N TYR A 67 19.55 7.32 10.21
CA TYR A 67 20.98 7.06 10.11
C TYR A 67 21.68 8.10 9.21
N PRO A 68 22.93 8.54 9.52
CA PRO A 68 23.55 9.66 8.82
C PRO A 68 23.64 9.53 7.30
N ILE A 69 23.90 8.32 6.79
CA ILE A 69 24.02 8.06 5.34
C ILE A 69 22.67 7.88 4.63
N THR A 70 21.56 7.76 5.36
CA THR A 70 20.23 7.64 4.75
C THR A 70 19.86 8.96 4.09
N GLY A 71 19.64 8.94 2.78
CA GLY A 71 19.26 10.13 2.00
C GLY A 71 17.78 10.46 2.13
N ALA A 72 16.91 9.46 1.97
CA ALA A 72 15.47 9.53 2.14
C ALA A 72 14.90 8.14 2.46
N THR A 73 13.66 8.08 2.94
CA THR A 73 12.95 6.82 3.20
C THR A 73 11.60 6.78 2.49
N GLY A 74 11.29 5.68 1.81
CA GLY A 74 9.93 5.33 1.36
C GLY A 74 9.35 4.24 2.25
N PHE A 75 8.07 4.35 2.60
CA PHE A 75 7.36 3.39 3.45
C PHE A 75 5.90 3.25 3.05
N THR A 76 5.44 2.01 2.96
CA THR A 76 4.03 1.65 2.88
C THR A 76 3.70 0.67 3.99
N GLY A 77 2.70 0.99 4.80
CA GLY A 77 2.31 0.14 5.92
C GLY A 77 1.34 0.81 6.87
N SER A 78 1.36 0.40 8.14
CA SER A 78 0.42 0.93 9.12
C SER A 78 0.75 2.37 9.54
N ARG A 79 -0.28 3.15 9.87
CA ARG A 79 -0.14 4.49 10.45
C ARG A 79 0.72 4.51 11.71
N ILE A 80 0.57 3.54 12.61
CA ILE A 80 1.36 3.50 13.85
C ILE A 80 2.86 3.36 13.54
N GLY A 81 3.21 2.41 12.66
CA GLY A 81 4.60 2.20 12.25
C GLY A 81 5.16 3.40 11.49
N GLY A 82 4.42 3.91 10.50
CA GLY A 82 4.83 5.06 9.70
C GLY A 82 5.05 6.31 10.54
N MET A 83 4.20 6.60 11.52
CA MET A 83 4.38 7.76 12.41
C MET A 83 5.60 7.63 13.32
N ALA A 84 5.94 6.42 13.77
CA ALA A 84 7.15 6.19 14.55
C ALA A 84 8.42 6.42 13.70
N LEU A 85 8.43 5.94 12.45
CA LEU A 85 9.52 6.20 11.51
C LEU A 85 9.61 7.70 11.17
N LYS A 86 8.46 8.36 10.98
CA LYS A 86 8.38 9.79 10.70
C LYS A 86 9.06 10.61 11.78
N ALA A 87 8.73 10.34 13.05
CA ALA A 87 9.29 11.09 14.17
C ALA A 87 10.83 11.00 14.21
N ALA A 88 11.40 9.83 13.93
CA ALA A 88 12.84 9.65 13.89
C ALA A 88 13.51 10.32 12.69
N ALA A 89 12.90 10.23 11.50
CA ALA A 89 13.40 10.91 10.31
C ALA A 89 13.34 12.44 10.46
N ASP A 90 12.23 12.98 10.96
CA ASP A 90 12.06 14.42 11.22
C ASP A 90 13.13 14.93 12.21
N ALA A 91 13.37 14.21 13.30
CA ALA A 91 14.38 14.58 14.31
C ALA A 91 15.80 14.59 13.73
N ALA A 92 16.08 13.76 12.73
CA ALA A 92 17.35 13.71 12.02
C ALA A 92 17.42 14.66 10.80
N GLY A 93 16.35 15.41 10.51
CA GLY A 93 16.27 16.28 9.33
C GLY A 93 16.29 15.51 8.00
N LYS A 94 15.73 14.30 7.97
CA LYS A 94 15.72 13.39 6.81
C LYS A 94 14.34 13.35 6.13
N PRO A 95 14.27 13.42 4.79
CA PRO A 95 13.03 13.21 4.05
C PRO A 95 12.46 11.81 4.26
N ILE A 96 11.14 11.73 4.45
CA ILE A 96 10.42 10.46 4.54
C ILE A 96 9.05 10.57 3.83
N TYR A 97 8.74 9.57 3.02
CA TYR A 97 7.50 9.44 2.25
C TYR A 97 6.72 8.24 2.79
N LEU A 98 5.46 8.46 3.17
CA LEU A 98 4.70 7.54 4.00
C LEU A 98 3.29 7.33 3.44
N GLU A 99 3.00 6.09 3.04
CA GLU A 99 1.66 5.63 2.69
C GLU A 99 1.11 4.78 3.85
N MET A 100 0.17 5.35 4.62
CA MET A 100 -0.16 4.88 5.98
C MET A 100 -1.59 4.37 6.21
N SER A 101 -2.54 4.75 5.34
CA SER A 101 -3.95 4.34 5.31
C SER A 101 -4.80 5.42 4.63
N SER A 102 -5.93 5.03 4.04
CA SER A 102 -7.02 5.94 3.67
C SER A 102 -8.34 5.21 3.82
N VAL A 103 -9.43 5.96 4.02
CA VAL A 103 -10.81 5.43 3.94
C VAL A 103 -11.44 5.66 2.56
N ASN A 104 -10.76 6.40 1.68
CA ASN A 104 -11.12 6.65 0.29
C ASN A 104 -12.62 6.97 0.10
N PRO A 105 -13.09 8.10 0.65
CA PRO A 105 -14.50 8.43 0.61
C PRO A 105 -14.98 8.62 -0.82
N ILE A 106 -16.14 8.06 -1.15
CA ILE A 106 -16.84 8.33 -2.41
C ILE A 106 -18.14 9.09 -2.13
N VAL A 107 -18.52 9.96 -3.07
CA VAL A 107 -19.79 10.69 -3.03
C VAL A 107 -20.64 10.24 -4.20
N ILE A 108 -21.83 9.71 -3.93
CA ILE A 108 -22.78 9.30 -4.96
C ILE A 108 -23.90 10.34 -5.02
N LEU A 109 -24.08 10.94 -6.18
CA LEU A 109 -25.10 11.97 -6.41
C LEU A 109 -26.45 11.33 -6.81
N PRO A 110 -27.59 11.97 -6.52
CA PRO A 110 -28.92 11.38 -6.77
C PRO A 110 -29.15 10.94 -8.22
N GLY A 111 -28.72 11.74 -9.20
CA GLY A 111 -28.89 11.39 -10.62
C GLY A 111 -28.20 10.08 -11.00
N THR A 112 -27.05 9.78 -10.39
CA THR A 112 -26.34 8.51 -10.60
C THR A 112 -27.17 7.31 -10.14
N LEU A 113 -27.85 7.42 -9.01
CA LEU A 113 -28.72 6.34 -8.52
C LEU A 113 -30.00 6.23 -9.36
N GLN A 114 -30.55 7.33 -9.84
CA GLN A 114 -31.73 7.31 -10.72
C GLN A 114 -31.46 6.60 -12.05
N GLU A 115 -30.23 6.71 -12.57
CA GLU A 115 -29.87 6.16 -13.87
C GLU A 115 -29.23 4.76 -13.78
N ARG A 116 -28.48 4.48 -12.71
CA ARG A 116 -27.51 3.37 -12.67
C ARG A 116 -27.42 2.65 -11.32
N LEU A 117 -28.51 2.60 -10.55
CA LEU A 117 -28.52 2.06 -9.18
C LEU A 117 -27.81 0.70 -9.07
N ASP A 118 -28.25 -0.29 -9.84
CA ASP A 118 -27.77 -1.66 -9.75
C ASP A 118 -26.31 -1.78 -10.20
N ASP A 119 -25.94 -1.09 -11.28
CA ASP A 119 -24.57 -1.04 -11.78
C ASP A 119 -23.62 -0.46 -10.72
N VAL A 120 -23.99 0.66 -10.12
CA VAL A 120 -23.15 1.36 -9.13
C VAL A 120 -23.01 0.53 -7.86
N ALA A 121 -24.07 -0.18 -7.45
CA ALA A 121 -24.01 -1.10 -6.31
C ALA A 121 -23.03 -2.26 -6.59
N GLN A 122 -23.09 -2.83 -7.80
CA GLN A 122 -22.19 -3.90 -8.23
C GLN A 122 -20.73 -3.42 -8.36
N GLU A 123 -20.50 -2.23 -8.92
CA GLU A 123 -19.18 -1.60 -9.04
C GLU A 123 -18.57 -1.32 -7.66
N LEU A 124 -19.36 -0.77 -6.73
CA LEU A 124 -18.93 -0.53 -5.36
C LEU A 124 -18.57 -1.84 -4.66
N PHE A 125 -19.44 -2.85 -4.72
CA PHE A 125 -19.19 -4.17 -4.15
C PHE A 125 -17.91 -4.79 -4.71
N ALA A 126 -17.74 -4.78 -6.04
CA ALA A 126 -16.54 -5.32 -6.69
C ALA A 126 -15.26 -4.58 -6.25
N SER A 127 -15.32 -3.26 -6.13
CA SER A 127 -14.19 -2.45 -5.63
C SER A 127 -13.84 -2.78 -4.18
N CYS A 128 -14.85 -2.93 -3.32
CA CYS A 128 -14.66 -3.26 -1.91
C CYS A 128 -14.08 -4.66 -1.70
N THR A 129 -14.46 -5.63 -2.53
CA THR A 129 -14.10 -7.05 -2.34
C THR A 129 -12.86 -7.48 -3.13
N LEU A 130 -12.37 -6.66 -4.07
CA LEU A 130 -11.16 -6.95 -4.83
C LEU A 130 -9.98 -7.25 -3.90
N GLY A 131 -9.31 -8.39 -4.10
CA GLY A 131 -8.20 -8.84 -3.26
C GLY A 131 -8.56 -9.02 -1.78
N ALA A 132 -9.81 -9.43 -1.49
CA ALA A 132 -10.35 -9.52 -0.13
C ALA A 132 -10.33 -8.18 0.62
N GLY A 133 -10.45 -7.06 -0.11
CA GLY A 133 -10.42 -5.71 0.46
C GLY A 133 -9.03 -5.20 0.86
N GLN A 134 -7.96 -5.94 0.55
CA GLN A 134 -6.58 -5.60 0.95
C GLN A 134 -5.93 -4.56 0.01
N PHE A 135 -6.69 -3.52 -0.35
CA PHE A 135 -6.21 -2.40 -1.14
C PHE A 135 -6.15 -1.14 -0.28
N CYS A 136 -5.06 -0.37 -0.36
CA CYS A 136 -4.97 0.92 0.31
C CYS A 136 -5.98 1.96 -0.21
N THR A 137 -6.51 1.73 -1.42
CA THR A 137 -7.52 2.54 -2.11
C THR A 137 -8.94 1.99 -1.97
N ASN A 138 -9.18 1.01 -1.10
CA ASN A 138 -10.50 0.45 -0.87
C ASN A 138 -11.51 1.53 -0.41
N PRO A 139 -12.69 1.67 -1.05
CA PRO A 139 -13.68 2.67 -0.68
C PRO A 139 -14.39 2.27 0.62
N GLY A 140 -13.92 2.82 1.74
CA GLY A 140 -14.40 2.51 3.08
C GLY A 140 -15.47 3.47 3.61
N LEU A 141 -15.83 4.51 2.86
CA LEU A 141 -16.88 5.46 3.22
C LEU A 141 -17.65 5.93 1.99
N VAL A 142 -18.99 5.83 2.05
CA VAL A 142 -19.89 6.32 1.00
C VAL A 142 -20.73 7.46 1.59
N LEU A 143 -20.78 8.58 0.89
CA LEU A 143 -21.59 9.75 1.23
C LEU A 143 -22.68 9.93 0.17
N MET A 144 -23.94 10.04 0.61
CA MET A 144 -25.10 10.18 -0.26
C MET A 144 -26.11 11.15 0.35
N LEU A 145 -26.98 11.71 -0.49
CA LEU A 145 -28.17 12.42 -0.02
C LEU A 145 -29.27 11.41 0.31
N ASP A 146 -30.13 11.76 1.27
CA ASP A 146 -31.31 10.96 1.59
C ASP A 146 -32.40 11.23 0.55
N THR A 147 -32.61 10.26 -0.34
CA THR A 147 -33.50 10.32 -1.51
C THR A 147 -34.27 9.00 -1.63
N ALA A 148 -35.23 8.93 -2.55
CA ALA A 148 -36.04 7.73 -2.73
C ALA A 148 -35.21 6.49 -3.11
N GLU A 149 -34.07 6.71 -3.78
CA GLU A 149 -33.17 5.67 -4.28
C GLU A 149 -32.13 5.21 -3.23
N THR A 150 -31.96 5.95 -2.13
CA THR A 150 -30.89 5.69 -1.14
C THR A 150 -31.08 4.36 -0.42
N GLN A 151 -32.29 4.06 0.06
CA GLN A 151 -32.58 2.80 0.74
C GLN A 151 -32.53 1.58 -0.21
N PRO A 152 -33.13 1.63 -1.41
CA PRO A 152 -32.93 0.58 -2.41
C PRO A 152 -31.46 0.31 -2.74
N PHE A 153 -30.64 1.35 -2.90
CA PHE A 153 -29.21 1.20 -3.16
C PHE A 153 -28.48 0.49 -2.00
N ILE A 154 -28.73 0.90 -0.75
CA ILE A 154 -28.14 0.25 0.43
C ILE A 154 -28.53 -1.23 0.47
N HIS A 155 -29.81 -1.54 0.27
CA HIS A 155 -30.30 -2.92 0.29
C HIS A 155 -29.65 -3.78 -0.81
N GLN A 156 -29.45 -3.21 -2.00
CA GLN A 156 -28.76 -3.91 -3.09
C GLN A 156 -27.30 -4.20 -2.73
N VAL A 157 -26.59 -3.23 -2.15
CA VAL A 157 -25.21 -3.41 -1.69
C VAL A 157 -25.14 -4.48 -0.59
N GLU A 158 -26.03 -4.44 0.41
CA GLU A 158 -26.11 -5.44 1.48
C GLU A 158 -26.28 -6.85 0.92
N THR A 159 -27.23 -7.02 -0.01
CA THR A 159 -27.49 -8.31 -0.67
C THR A 159 -26.25 -8.86 -1.37
N LEU A 160 -25.47 -8.00 -2.04
CA LEU A 160 -24.22 -8.41 -2.69
C LEU A 160 -23.16 -8.88 -1.69
N PHE A 161 -23.02 -8.19 -0.56
CA PHE A 161 -22.07 -8.58 0.49
C PHE A 161 -22.49 -9.86 1.21
N GLU A 162 -23.77 -10.01 1.57
CA GLU A 162 -24.30 -11.22 2.21
C GLU A 162 -24.17 -12.46 1.32
N GLY A 163 -24.29 -12.29 0.00
CA GLY A 163 -24.13 -13.35 -0.98
C GLY A 163 -22.68 -13.68 -1.34
N SER A 164 -21.69 -12.98 -0.78
CA SER A 164 -20.27 -13.13 -1.16
C SER A 164 -19.52 -14.21 -0.37
N ASP A 165 -18.65 -14.94 -1.06
CA ASP A 165 -17.76 -15.91 -0.41
C ASP A 165 -16.64 -15.19 0.39
N PRO A 166 -16.21 -15.76 1.52
CA PRO A 166 -15.08 -15.21 2.28
C PRO A 166 -13.79 -15.14 1.45
N GLY A 167 -13.11 -13.98 1.52
CA GLY A 167 -11.79 -13.79 0.92
C GLY A 167 -10.65 -14.35 1.76
N LEU A 168 -9.55 -14.75 1.10
CA LEU A 168 -8.31 -15.15 1.78
C LEU A 168 -7.44 -13.92 2.07
N LEU A 169 -7.05 -13.75 3.33
CA LEU A 169 -6.12 -12.69 3.75
C LEU A 169 -4.67 -13.15 3.60
N LEU A 170 -3.81 -12.21 3.20
CA LEU A 170 -2.36 -12.42 3.15
C LEU A 170 -1.79 -12.21 4.55
N ASN A 171 -1.41 -13.29 5.22
CA ASN A 171 -0.75 -13.26 6.53
C ASN A 171 0.76 -13.43 6.41
#